data_AF-A0A2J9E0K3-F1
#
_entry.id   AF-A0A2J9E0K3-F1
#
_cell.length_a   1.000
_cell.length_b   1.000
_cell.length_c   1.000
_cell.angle_alpha   90.00
_cell.angle_beta   90.00
_cell.angle_gamma   90.00
#
_symmetry.space_group_name_H-M   'P 1'
#
loop_
_entity.id
_entity.type
_entity.pdbx_description
1 polymer ?
#
loop_
_entity_poly.entity_id
_entity_poly.type
_entity_poly.pdbx_seq_one_letter_code
_entity_poly.pdbx_strand_id
1 'polypeptide(L)'
;MIFMQKKDIVLAPIYLYQGLKLKRTAVRLPEAEGERYGSLELASSKPNTETDNTSTLTFMMAGDSSAAGVGVDSQHNALVGHLLNHLQTLPQITDNYTHINWSLHATSGHTSYDVLRRLYVLPIPKTPMDVVIVLVGVNDTTANVSPTQWQAQLREIIELSKRKFGARYVLFPGLPPMQHMPAIPRPLNQFLGAKTALMNQKLNEVCQEYDKVLALPMQFENTGLTADELFSIDGFHPNSTAYSFLALKLAKTLAQLVEDGELA
;
A
#
# COMPACT_ATOMS: atom_id res chain seq x y z
N MET A 1 -5.67 -15.73 17.68
CA MET A 1 -7.07 -15.41 18.03
C MET A 1 -7.08 -13.99 18.55
N ILE A 2 -7.87 -13.08 17.99
CA ILE A 2 -8.09 -11.78 18.63
C ILE A 2 -8.71 -12.11 19.98
N PHE A 3 -8.13 -11.66 21.09
CA PHE A 3 -8.79 -11.76 22.38
C PHE A 3 -10.03 -10.88 22.29
N MET A 4 -11.18 -11.46 21.91
CA MET A 4 -12.47 -10.79 22.03
C MET A 4 -12.62 -10.44 23.50
N GLN A 5 -12.60 -9.15 23.80
CA GLN A 5 -12.87 -8.70 25.15
C GLN A 5 -14.32 -9.07 25.49
N LYS A 6 -14.65 -9.20 26.78
CA LYS A 6 -16.03 -9.54 27.20
C LYS A 6 -17.07 -8.60 26.56
N LYS A 7 -16.71 -7.33 26.37
CA LYS A 7 -17.54 -6.33 25.67
C LYS A 7 -17.82 -6.71 24.20
N ASP A 8 -16.85 -7.29 23.50
CA ASP A 8 -16.96 -7.62 22.07
C ASP A 8 -17.89 -8.82 21.86
N ILE A 9 -17.95 -9.74 22.83
CA ILE A 9 -18.91 -10.86 22.84
C ILE A 9 -20.33 -10.33 22.98
N VAL A 10 -20.55 -9.40 23.91
CA VAL A 10 -21.87 -8.79 24.14
C VAL A 10 -22.30 -7.95 22.92
N LEU A 11 -21.37 -7.24 22.28
CA LEU A 11 -21.64 -6.39 21.12
C LEU A 11 -21.65 -7.16 19.78
N ALA A 12 -21.34 -8.46 19.76
CA ALA A 12 -21.23 -9.24 18.53
C ALA A 12 -22.48 -9.18 17.62
N PRO A 13 -23.73 -9.24 18.14
CA PRO A 13 -24.92 -9.08 17.29
C PRO A 13 -25.00 -7.70 16.63
N ILE A 14 -24.57 -6.65 17.34
CA ILE A 14 -24.55 -5.27 16.83
C ILE A 14 -23.48 -5.13 15.75
N TYR A 15 -22.28 -5.66 15.97
CA TYR A 15 -21.22 -5.68 14.97
C TYR A 15 -21.64 -6.41 13.70
N LEU A 16 -22.28 -7.57 13.85
CA LEU A 16 -22.80 -8.34 12.71
C LEU A 16 -23.84 -7.54 11.93
N TYR A 17 -24.81 -6.94 12.62
CA TYR A 17 -25.82 -6.10 11.98
C TYR A 17 -25.18 -4.90 11.26
N GLN A 18 -24.26 -4.18 11.90
CA GLN A 18 -23.58 -3.03 11.31
C GLN A 18 -22.73 -3.41 10.10
N GLY A 19 -21.99 -4.53 10.17
CA GLY A 19 -21.19 -5.04 9.07
C GLY A 19 -22.04 -5.47 7.87
N LEU A 20 -23.15 -6.18 8.12
CA LEU A 20 -24.09 -6.57 7.07
C LEU A 20 -24.78 -5.36 6.43
N LYS A 21 -25.17 -4.37 7.24
CA LYS A 21 -25.74 -3.11 6.74
C LYS A 21 -24.73 -2.40 5.86
N LEU A 22 -23.50 -2.20 6.34
CA LEU A 22 -22.42 -1.55 5.58
C LEU A 22 -22.18 -2.25 4.24
N LYS A 23 -22.06 -3.58 4.24
CA LYS A 23 -21.87 -4.36 2.99
C LYS A 23 -23.02 -4.19 1.99
N ARG A 24 -24.26 -3.98 2.48
CA ARG A 24 -25.45 -3.79 1.64
C ARG A 24 -25.59 -2.35 1.12
N THR A 25 -25.19 -1.35 1.91
CA THR A 25 -25.43 0.06 1.61
C THR A 25 -24.19 0.81 1.15
N ALA A 26 -23.00 0.21 1.20
CA ALA A 26 -21.76 0.85 0.76
C ALA A 26 -21.84 1.24 -0.72
N VAL A 27 -21.45 2.48 -1.00
CA VAL A 27 -21.22 2.97 -2.36
C VAL A 27 -20.08 2.15 -2.96
N ARG A 28 -20.29 1.58 -4.14
CA ARG A 28 -19.25 0.83 -4.87
C ARG A 28 -18.58 1.77 -5.84
N LEU A 29 -17.31 2.05 -5.59
CA LEU A 29 -16.46 2.83 -6.48
C LEU A 29 -15.65 1.88 -7.37
N PRO A 30 -15.48 2.22 -8.67
CA PRO A 30 -14.61 1.45 -9.55
C PRO A 30 -13.14 1.63 -9.16
N GLU A 31 -12.28 0.78 -9.73
CA GLU A 31 -10.84 1.02 -9.71
C GLU A 31 -10.51 2.21 -10.62
N ALA A 32 -9.42 2.92 -10.32
CA ALA A 32 -9.04 4.08 -11.12
C ALA A 32 -8.58 3.66 -12.52
N GLU A 33 -9.04 4.41 -13.52
CA GLU A 33 -8.73 4.18 -14.94
C GLU A 33 -7.32 4.64 -15.29
N GLY A 34 -6.74 4.07 -16.35
CA GLY A 34 -5.44 4.44 -16.89
C GLY A 34 -4.39 3.33 -16.81
N GLU A 35 -3.16 3.69 -17.19
CA GLU A 35 -2.07 2.74 -17.31
C GLU A 35 -1.75 2.04 -15.99
N ARG A 36 -1.37 0.76 -16.08
CA ARG A 36 -0.94 -0.06 -14.94
C ARG A 36 0.49 -0.53 -15.06
N TYR A 37 1.20 -0.07 -16.06
CA TYR A 37 2.63 -0.23 -16.21
C TYR A 37 3.14 0.90 -17.09
N GLY A 38 4.43 1.21 -16.98
CA GLY A 38 4.99 2.25 -17.82
C GLY A 38 6.47 2.46 -17.55
N SER A 39 7.05 3.31 -18.38
CA SER A 39 8.35 3.90 -18.18
C SER A 39 8.20 5.42 -18.19
N LEU A 40 8.93 6.09 -17.33
CA LEU A 40 8.93 7.54 -17.19
C LEU A 40 10.37 8.02 -17.28
N GLU A 41 10.66 8.88 -18.26
CA GLU A 41 11.95 9.56 -18.37
C GLU A 41 12.01 10.70 -17.35
N LEU A 42 13.12 10.78 -16.62
CA LEU A 42 13.37 11.81 -15.62
C LEU A 42 14.18 12.94 -16.24
N ALA A 43 13.81 14.18 -15.92
CA ALA A 43 14.64 15.33 -16.24
C ALA A 43 15.91 15.29 -15.36
N SER A 44 17.06 15.01 -15.97
CA SER A 44 18.34 15.04 -15.26
C SER A 44 18.65 16.46 -14.77
N SER A 45 19.04 16.57 -13.50
CA SER A 45 19.58 17.81 -12.91
C SER A 45 21.03 18.06 -13.31
N LYS A 46 21.72 17.07 -13.89
CA LYS A 46 23.12 17.17 -14.34
C LYS A 46 23.19 17.35 -15.86
N PRO A 47 24.10 18.21 -16.37
CA PRO A 47 24.31 18.33 -17.80
C PRO A 47 24.78 16.99 -18.38
N ASN A 48 24.11 16.52 -19.44
CA ASN A 48 24.42 15.27 -20.14
C ASN A 48 25.92 15.18 -20.42
N THR A 49 26.59 14.22 -19.80
CA THR A 49 27.94 13.84 -20.22
C THR A 49 27.84 12.55 -21.02
N GLU A 50 28.66 12.41 -22.07
CA GLU A 50 28.58 11.32 -23.07
C GLU A 50 28.78 9.90 -22.50
N THR A 51 28.93 9.75 -21.18
CA THR A 51 29.05 8.50 -20.42
C THR A 51 27.92 8.28 -19.42
N ASP A 52 26.75 8.90 -19.59
CA ASP A 52 25.58 8.64 -18.74
C ASP A 52 25.07 7.22 -18.99
N ASN A 53 25.54 6.29 -18.15
CA ASN A 53 24.98 4.96 -18.03
C ASN A 53 23.49 5.12 -17.68
N THR A 54 22.58 4.55 -18.48
CA THR A 54 21.13 4.70 -18.30
C THR A 54 20.65 3.98 -17.04
N SER A 55 20.78 4.63 -15.89
CA SER A 55 20.33 4.11 -14.61
C SER A 55 18.81 4.16 -14.52
N THR A 56 18.16 3.03 -14.24
CA THR A 56 16.70 2.90 -14.21
C THR A 56 16.24 2.38 -12.86
N LEU A 57 15.40 3.15 -12.16
CA LEU A 57 14.73 2.69 -10.96
C LEU A 57 13.52 1.83 -11.36
N THR A 58 13.48 0.58 -10.94
CA THR A 58 12.40 -0.35 -11.28
C THR A 58 11.60 -0.75 -10.05
N PHE A 59 10.30 -0.44 -10.01
CA PHE A 59 9.44 -0.87 -8.90
C PHE A 59 8.13 -1.54 -9.35
N MET A 60 7.58 -2.36 -8.46
CA MET A 60 6.27 -2.98 -8.63
C MET A 60 5.39 -2.64 -7.43
N MET A 61 4.17 -2.19 -7.66
CA MET A 61 3.15 -2.03 -6.63
C MET A 61 2.13 -3.16 -6.73
N ALA A 62 1.87 -3.87 -5.64
CA ALA A 62 0.86 -4.91 -5.56
C ALA A 62 -0.09 -4.63 -4.39
N GLY A 63 -1.37 -5.01 -4.52
CA GLY A 63 -2.29 -4.75 -3.42
C GLY A 63 -3.76 -4.92 -3.69
N ASP A 64 -4.55 -4.26 -2.85
CA ASP A 64 -6.00 -4.29 -2.86
C ASP A 64 -6.62 -3.05 -3.54
N SER A 65 -7.79 -2.60 -3.09
CA SER A 65 -8.50 -1.44 -3.61
C SER A 65 -7.71 -0.13 -3.50
N SER A 66 -6.93 0.05 -2.43
CA SER A 66 -6.19 1.31 -2.23
C SER A 66 -5.01 1.42 -3.21
N ALA A 67 -4.30 0.31 -3.47
CA ALA A 67 -3.29 0.29 -4.52
C ALA A 67 -3.90 0.45 -5.92
N ALA A 68 -5.09 -0.12 -6.16
CA ALA A 68 -5.80 -0.01 -7.43
C ALA A 68 -6.37 1.40 -7.68
N GLY A 69 -6.30 2.31 -6.71
CA GLY A 69 -6.78 3.68 -6.84
C GLY A 69 -8.28 3.86 -6.65
N VAL A 70 -8.97 2.92 -5.99
CA VAL A 70 -10.41 3.11 -5.68
C VAL A 70 -10.59 4.40 -4.87
N GLY A 71 -11.56 5.21 -5.25
CA GLY A 71 -11.81 6.51 -4.61
C GLY A 71 -11.43 7.72 -5.46
N VAL A 72 -10.75 7.50 -6.60
CA VAL A 72 -10.45 8.52 -7.62
C VAL A 72 -10.70 7.96 -9.02
N ASP A 73 -10.89 8.84 -10.01
CA ASP A 73 -11.26 8.43 -11.37
C ASP A 73 -10.08 7.90 -12.20
N SER A 74 -8.83 8.31 -11.91
CA SER A 74 -7.66 7.98 -12.73
C SER A 74 -6.41 7.65 -11.92
N GLN A 75 -5.55 6.79 -12.48
CA GLN A 75 -4.29 6.37 -11.87
C GLN A 75 -3.35 7.56 -11.60
N HIS A 76 -3.48 8.64 -12.38
CA HIS A 76 -2.77 9.90 -12.14
C HIS A 76 -3.07 10.50 -10.76
N ASN A 77 -4.32 10.41 -10.32
CA ASN A 77 -4.79 10.88 -9.02
C ASN A 77 -4.73 9.79 -7.93
N ALA A 78 -4.35 8.57 -8.30
CA ALA A 78 -4.20 7.44 -7.38
C ALA A 78 -2.80 7.39 -6.79
N LEU A 79 -2.56 6.40 -5.93
CA LEU A 79 -1.28 6.26 -5.24
C LEU A 79 -0.07 6.20 -6.19
N VAL A 80 -0.16 5.42 -7.27
CA VAL A 80 0.96 5.24 -8.21
C VAL A 80 1.28 6.53 -8.97
N GLY A 81 0.25 7.26 -9.42
CA GLY A 81 0.43 8.53 -10.12
C GLY A 81 1.06 9.59 -9.23
N HIS A 82 0.56 9.74 -7.99
CA HIS A 82 1.19 10.63 -7.01
C HIS A 82 2.62 10.22 -6.68
N LEU A 83 2.91 8.92 -6.58
CA LEU A 83 4.26 8.43 -6.30
C LEU A 83 5.23 8.83 -7.42
N LEU A 84 4.84 8.62 -8.69
CA LEU A 84 5.64 9.03 -9.84
C LEU A 84 5.86 10.55 -9.89
N ASN A 85 4.82 11.34 -9.57
CA ASN A 85 4.94 12.81 -9.51
C ASN A 85 5.93 13.24 -8.43
N HIS A 86 5.85 12.67 -7.21
CA HIS A 86 6.78 13.01 -6.13
C HIS A 86 8.21 12.59 -6.45
N LEU A 87 8.43 11.39 -7.01
CA LEU A 87 9.77 10.91 -7.37
C LEU A 87 10.50 11.82 -8.35
N GLN A 88 9.79 12.40 -9.33
CA GLN A 88 10.36 13.36 -10.30
C GLN A 88 10.84 14.66 -9.67
N THR A 89 10.40 14.98 -8.45
CA THR A 89 10.76 16.23 -7.76
C THR A 89 11.90 16.06 -6.74
N LEU A 90 12.35 14.82 -6.51
CA LEU A 90 13.36 14.52 -5.49
C LEU A 90 14.75 14.42 -6.15
N PRO A 91 15.70 15.30 -5.80
CA PRO A 91 17.05 15.29 -6.37
C PRO A 91 17.77 13.94 -6.18
N GLN A 92 17.56 13.28 -5.04
CA GLN A 92 18.12 11.95 -4.78
C GLN A 92 17.74 10.94 -5.88
N ILE A 93 16.55 11.09 -6.48
CA ILE A 93 16.09 10.24 -7.57
C ILE A 93 16.61 10.78 -8.91
N THR A 94 16.38 12.05 -9.22
CA THR A 94 16.73 12.63 -10.55
C THR A 94 18.22 12.76 -10.81
N ASP A 95 19.06 12.77 -9.76
CA ASP A 95 20.53 12.80 -9.88
C ASP A 95 21.17 11.43 -10.08
N ASN A 96 20.42 10.34 -9.82
CA ASN A 96 20.91 8.95 -9.82
C ASN A 96 20.23 8.06 -10.87
N TYR A 97 19.07 8.45 -11.40
CA TYR A 97 18.34 7.70 -12.41
C TYR A 97 17.91 8.61 -13.55
N THR A 98 17.87 8.04 -14.76
CA THR A 98 17.30 8.69 -15.95
C THR A 98 15.90 8.18 -16.26
N HIS A 99 15.53 7.00 -15.75
CA HIS A 99 14.22 6.40 -16.00
C HIS A 99 13.63 5.78 -14.73
N ILE A 100 12.30 5.73 -14.68
CA ILE A 100 11.54 4.93 -13.72
C ILE A 100 10.68 3.93 -14.50
N ASN A 101 10.93 2.64 -14.28
CA ASN A 101 10.07 1.58 -14.75
C ASN A 101 9.14 1.14 -13.61
N TRP A 102 7.84 1.08 -13.89
CA TRP A 102 6.85 0.76 -12.88
C TRP A 102 5.77 -0.18 -13.39
N SER A 103 5.18 -0.94 -12.45
CA SER A 103 4.03 -1.80 -12.71
C SER A 103 3.09 -1.82 -11.50
N LEU A 104 1.80 -1.96 -11.77
CA LEU A 104 0.71 -2.00 -10.80
C LEU A 104 -0.08 -3.31 -10.96
N HIS A 105 -0.08 -4.10 -9.89
CA HIS A 105 -0.76 -5.38 -9.77
C HIS A 105 -1.67 -5.37 -8.55
N ALA A 106 -2.71 -4.57 -8.63
CA ALA A 106 -3.71 -4.42 -7.60
C ALA A 106 -5.12 -4.74 -8.11
N THR A 107 -5.98 -5.20 -7.21
CA THR A 107 -7.39 -5.50 -7.52
C THR A 107 -8.24 -5.26 -6.28
N SER A 108 -9.35 -4.55 -6.47
CA SER A 108 -10.29 -4.22 -5.41
C SER A 108 -10.85 -5.48 -4.75
N GLY A 109 -10.90 -5.46 -3.42
CA GLY A 109 -11.41 -6.58 -2.62
C GLY A 109 -10.41 -7.72 -2.37
N HIS A 110 -9.19 -7.67 -2.92
CA HIS A 110 -8.17 -8.68 -2.64
C HIS A 110 -7.74 -8.68 -1.16
N THR A 111 -7.62 -9.87 -0.59
CA THR A 111 -6.92 -10.14 0.67
C THR A 111 -5.43 -10.44 0.41
N SER A 112 -4.61 -10.63 1.44
CA SER A 112 -3.23 -11.12 1.25
C SER A 112 -3.16 -12.43 0.47
N TYR A 113 -4.14 -13.31 0.65
CA TYR A 113 -4.21 -14.57 -0.09
C TYR A 113 -4.29 -14.32 -1.59
N ASP A 114 -5.17 -13.39 -1.98
CA ASP A 114 -5.44 -13.07 -3.37
C ASP A 114 -4.26 -12.33 -4.00
N VAL A 115 -3.63 -11.42 -3.24
CA VAL A 115 -2.37 -10.76 -3.65
C VAL A 115 -1.27 -11.80 -3.84
N LEU A 116 -1.09 -12.73 -2.90
CA LEU A 116 -0.10 -13.81 -3.00
C LEU A 116 -0.34 -14.67 -4.25
N ARG A 117 -1.58 -15.08 -4.51
CA ARG A 117 -1.96 -15.83 -5.72
C ARG A 117 -1.67 -15.03 -6.99
N ARG A 118 -1.98 -13.73 -6.98
CA ARG A 118 -1.69 -12.85 -8.12
C ARG A 118 -0.20 -12.81 -8.39
N LEU A 119 0.63 -12.55 -7.38
CA LEU A 119 2.08 -12.56 -7.50
C LEU A 119 2.62 -13.92 -7.97
N TYR A 120 2.01 -15.02 -7.53
CA TYR A 120 2.42 -16.37 -7.93
C TYR A 120 2.24 -16.61 -9.44
N VAL A 121 1.18 -16.06 -10.05
CA VAL A 121 0.91 -16.25 -11.49
C VAL A 121 1.57 -15.23 -12.40
N LEU A 122 2.12 -14.13 -11.86
CA LEU A 122 2.88 -13.17 -12.67
C LEU A 122 4.12 -13.82 -13.29
N PRO A 123 4.56 -13.40 -14.49
CA PRO A 123 5.82 -13.89 -15.04
C PRO A 123 7.02 -13.43 -14.19
N ILE A 124 8.12 -14.18 -14.26
CA ILE A 124 9.41 -13.71 -13.74
C ILE A 124 9.85 -12.51 -14.58
N PRO A 125 10.20 -11.36 -13.97
CA PRO A 125 10.60 -10.19 -14.73
C PRO A 125 11.97 -10.42 -15.36
N LYS A 126 12.24 -9.75 -16.49
CA LYS A 126 13.54 -9.84 -17.19
C LYS A 126 14.65 -9.17 -16.39
N THR A 127 14.31 -8.16 -15.61
CA THR A 127 15.21 -7.41 -14.73
C THR A 127 14.71 -7.54 -13.29
N PRO A 128 15.61 -7.66 -12.30
CA PRO A 128 15.23 -7.59 -10.89
C PRO A 128 14.50 -6.28 -10.57
N MET A 129 13.59 -6.34 -9.60
CA MET A 129 12.96 -5.14 -9.05
C MET A 129 13.90 -4.49 -8.03
N ASP A 130 14.05 -3.18 -8.08
CA ASP A 130 14.68 -2.45 -6.97
C ASP A 130 13.75 -2.50 -5.76
N VAL A 131 12.45 -2.25 -5.97
CA VAL A 131 11.48 -2.19 -4.90
C VAL A 131 10.16 -2.87 -5.24
N VAL A 132 9.64 -3.66 -4.31
CA VAL A 132 8.25 -4.14 -4.34
C VAL A 132 7.46 -3.47 -3.22
N ILE A 133 6.40 -2.76 -3.56
CA ILE A 133 5.52 -2.07 -2.62
C ILE A 133 4.23 -2.87 -2.51
N VAL A 134 3.86 -3.31 -1.30
CA VAL A 134 2.68 -4.15 -1.07
C VAL A 134 1.70 -3.45 -0.15
N LEU A 135 0.52 -3.11 -0.66
CA LEU A 135 -0.57 -2.50 0.09
C LEU A 135 -1.73 -3.49 0.23
N VAL A 136 -1.81 -4.12 1.40
CA VAL A 136 -2.86 -5.11 1.66
C VAL A 136 -3.16 -5.19 3.16
N GLY A 137 -4.36 -5.64 3.52
CA GLY A 137 -4.71 -6.00 4.89
C GLY A 137 -6.02 -5.43 5.39
N VAL A 138 -6.59 -4.41 4.73
CA VAL A 138 -7.93 -3.89 5.08
C VAL A 138 -8.99 -4.98 4.83
N ASN A 139 -8.90 -5.67 3.70
CA ASN A 139 -9.79 -6.80 3.39
C ASN A 139 -9.55 -7.98 4.32
N ASP A 140 -8.31 -8.28 4.71
CA ASP A 140 -8.00 -9.31 5.72
C ASP A 140 -8.58 -8.96 7.10
N THR A 141 -8.59 -7.66 7.43
CA THR A 141 -9.18 -7.13 8.66
C THR A 141 -10.70 -7.24 8.66
N THR A 142 -11.36 -7.05 7.53
CA THR A 142 -12.83 -7.21 7.45
C THR A 142 -13.25 -8.67 7.21
N ALA A 143 -12.36 -9.49 6.64
CA ALA A 143 -12.54 -10.91 6.46
C ALA A 143 -12.21 -11.71 7.73
N ASN A 144 -12.53 -13.01 7.69
CA ASN A 144 -12.22 -13.96 8.76
C ASN A 144 -10.77 -14.49 8.71
N VAL A 145 -9.81 -13.63 8.34
CA VAL A 145 -8.39 -13.99 8.31
C VAL A 145 -7.82 -13.85 9.73
N SER A 146 -7.20 -14.91 10.23
CA SER A 146 -6.55 -14.87 11.55
C SER A 146 -5.22 -14.14 11.48
N PRO A 147 -4.75 -13.49 12.57
CA PRO A 147 -3.44 -12.83 12.58
C PRO A 147 -2.27 -13.77 12.21
N THR A 148 -2.33 -15.04 12.64
CA THR A 148 -1.32 -16.04 12.31
C THR A 148 -1.30 -16.36 10.81
N GLN A 149 -2.48 -16.52 10.21
CA GLN A 149 -2.61 -16.74 8.77
C GLN A 149 -2.17 -15.51 7.98
N TRP A 150 -2.52 -14.31 8.44
CA TRP A 150 -2.02 -13.06 7.89
C TRP A 150 -0.49 -12.99 7.88
N GLN A 151 0.16 -13.27 9.01
CA GLN A 151 1.62 -13.31 9.09
C GLN A 151 2.24 -14.35 8.15
N ALA A 152 1.66 -15.55 8.06
CA ALA A 152 2.14 -16.58 7.13
C ALA A 152 2.08 -16.08 5.68
N GLN A 153 0.99 -15.43 5.28
CA GLN A 153 0.82 -14.90 3.93
C GLN A 153 1.78 -13.73 3.65
N LEU A 154 2.03 -12.85 4.64
CA LEU A 154 3.03 -11.80 4.51
C LEU A 154 4.43 -12.37 4.27
N ARG A 155 4.84 -13.40 5.01
CA ARG A 155 6.13 -14.08 4.79
C ARG A 155 6.24 -14.64 3.38
N GLU A 156 5.21 -15.32 2.90
CA GLU A 156 5.18 -15.86 1.53
C GLU A 156 5.26 -14.74 0.47
N ILE A 157 4.57 -13.61 0.69
CA ILE A 157 4.66 -12.44 -0.19
C ILE A 157 6.09 -11.87 -0.21
N ILE A 158 6.75 -11.76 0.94
CA ILE A 158 8.13 -11.28 1.07
C ILE A 158 9.08 -12.23 0.33
N GLU A 159 8.98 -13.53 0.59
CA GLU A 159 9.83 -14.55 -0.04
C GLU A 159 9.66 -14.56 -1.56
N LEU A 160 8.42 -14.47 -2.05
CA LEU A 160 8.15 -14.39 -3.48
C LEU A 160 8.71 -13.09 -4.09
N SER A 161 8.53 -11.95 -3.40
CA SER A 161 9.09 -10.65 -3.81
C SER A 161 10.60 -10.74 -4.00
N LYS A 162 11.32 -11.31 -3.02
CA LYS A 162 12.78 -11.44 -3.09
C LYS A 162 13.24 -12.49 -4.09
N ARG A 163 12.70 -13.71 -4.03
CA ARG A 163 13.22 -14.84 -4.82
C ARG A 163 12.78 -14.82 -6.28
N LYS A 164 11.53 -14.46 -6.54
CA LYS A 164 10.96 -14.51 -7.90
C LYS A 164 11.15 -13.20 -8.64
N PHE A 165 10.98 -12.07 -7.97
CA PHE A 165 11.09 -10.75 -8.59
C PHE A 165 12.45 -10.09 -8.36
N GLY A 166 13.33 -10.70 -7.56
CA GLY A 166 14.67 -10.16 -7.28
C GLY A 166 14.64 -8.85 -6.49
N ALA A 167 13.57 -8.60 -5.72
CA ALA A 167 13.37 -7.34 -5.01
C ALA A 167 14.54 -7.02 -4.06
N ARG A 168 15.22 -5.88 -4.26
CA ARG A 168 16.23 -5.39 -3.30
C ARG A 168 15.56 -4.98 -1.99
N TYR A 169 14.43 -4.29 -2.08
CA TYR A 169 13.58 -3.89 -0.95
C TYR A 169 12.12 -4.32 -1.12
N VAL A 170 11.48 -4.63 0.00
CA VAL A 170 10.02 -4.81 0.07
C VAL A 170 9.43 -3.82 1.06
N LEU A 171 8.50 -2.98 0.61
CA LEU A 171 7.87 -1.94 1.43
C LEU A 171 6.40 -2.29 1.66
N PHE A 172 5.96 -2.20 2.91
CA PHE A 172 4.56 -2.37 3.29
C PHE A 172 4.04 -1.10 3.94
N PRO A 173 3.29 -0.26 3.23
CA PRO A 173 2.38 0.68 3.88
C PRO A 173 1.47 -0.05 4.87
N GLY A 174 1.50 0.39 6.12
CA GLY A 174 0.65 -0.15 7.17
C GLY A 174 -0.82 0.09 6.88
N LEU A 175 -1.69 -0.67 7.52
CA LEU A 175 -3.13 -0.53 7.37
C LEU A 175 -3.60 0.80 8.00
N PRO A 176 -4.59 1.50 7.40
CA PRO A 176 -5.14 2.73 7.95
C PRO A 176 -5.86 2.49 9.29
N PRO A 177 -5.84 3.46 10.21
CA PRO A 177 -6.61 3.38 11.45
C PRO A 177 -8.12 3.43 11.17
N MET A 178 -8.74 2.26 11.01
CA MET A 178 -10.13 2.10 10.56
C MET A 178 -11.17 2.73 11.49
N GLN A 179 -10.83 3.02 12.76
CA GLN A 179 -11.72 3.74 13.67
C GLN A 179 -12.06 5.16 13.20
N HIS A 180 -11.26 5.73 12.29
CA HIS A 180 -11.45 7.07 11.72
C HIS A 180 -12.19 7.09 10.39
N MET A 181 -12.56 5.92 9.83
CA MET A 181 -13.31 5.85 8.57
C MET A 181 -14.78 6.27 8.76
N PRO A 182 -15.26 7.33 8.08
CA PRO A 182 -16.64 7.82 8.21
C PRO A 182 -17.72 6.76 7.92
N ALA A 183 -17.45 5.84 6.99
CA ALA A 183 -18.38 4.79 6.60
C ALA A 183 -18.69 3.79 7.73
N ILE A 184 -17.82 3.67 8.73
CA ILE A 184 -17.90 2.62 9.75
C ILE A 184 -18.58 3.18 11.00
N PRO A 185 -19.79 2.72 11.36
CA PRO A 185 -20.50 3.24 12.52
C PRO A 185 -19.89 2.77 13.84
N ARG A 186 -20.08 3.55 14.91
CA ARG A 186 -19.86 3.09 16.28
C ARG A 186 -20.95 2.07 16.65
N PRO A 187 -20.64 0.98 17.39
CA PRO A 187 -19.33 0.65 17.97
C PRO A 187 -18.40 -0.18 17.06
N LEU A 188 -18.83 -0.59 15.86
CA LEU A 188 -18.03 -1.42 14.95
C LEU A 188 -16.67 -0.80 14.58
N ASN A 189 -16.60 0.53 14.40
CA ASN A 189 -15.35 1.20 14.05
C ASN A 189 -14.25 1.03 15.10
N GLN A 190 -14.59 1.01 16.39
CA GLN A 190 -13.63 0.78 17.47
C GLN A 190 -13.11 -0.65 17.46
N PHE A 191 -14.00 -1.61 17.19
CA PHE A 191 -13.62 -3.01 17.05
C PHE A 191 -12.68 -3.22 15.85
N LEU A 192 -13.01 -2.64 14.69
CA LEU A 192 -12.17 -2.71 13.50
C LEU A 192 -10.85 -1.96 13.71
N GLY A 193 -10.85 -0.79 14.35
CA GLY A 193 -9.64 -0.07 14.70
C GLY A 193 -8.68 -0.88 15.57
N ALA A 194 -9.20 -1.56 16.61
CA ALA A 194 -8.40 -2.46 17.44
C ALA A 194 -7.86 -3.66 16.64
N LYS A 195 -8.66 -4.24 15.74
CA LYS A 195 -8.21 -5.32 14.86
C LYS A 195 -7.10 -4.83 13.92
N THR A 196 -7.25 -3.66 13.30
CA THR A 196 -6.24 -3.08 12.42
C THR A 196 -4.95 -2.76 13.16
N ALA A 197 -5.02 -2.24 14.38
CA ALA A 197 -3.84 -2.00 15.22
C ALA A 197 -3.07 -3.30 15.50
N LEU A 198 -3.78 -4.39 15.81
CA LEU A 198 -3.16 -5.71 15.96
C LEU A 198 -2.53 -6.20 14.65
N MET A 199 -3.20 -6.03 13.52
CA MET A 199 -2.68 -6.44 12.21
C MET A 199 -1.42 -5.64 11.83
N ASN A 200 -1.38 -4.34 12.14
CA ASN A 200 -0.18 -3.51 11.99
C ASN A 200 0.95 -3.95 12.91
N GLN A 201 0.66 -4.31 14.16
CA GLN A 201 1.67 -4.91 15.04
C GLN A 201 2.25 -6.18 14.40
N LYS A 202 1.40 -7.06 13.87
CA LYS A 202 1.84 -8.30 13.21
C LYS A 202 2.60 -8.08 11.91
N LEU A 203 2.25 -7.04 11.16
CA LEU A 203 3.01 -6.60 10.00
C LEU A 203 4.44 -6.18 10.42
N ASN A 204 4.56 -5.32 11.43
CA ASN A 204 5.86 -4.88 11.94
C ASN A 204 6.71 -6.06 12.43
N GLU A 205 6.11 -6.99 13.20
CA GLU A 205 6.79 -8.21 13.66
C GLU A 205 7.35 -9.01 12.49
N VAL A 206 6.56 -9.24 11.43
CA VAL A 206 7.02 -10.00 10.25
C VAL A 206 8.11 -9.24 9.49
N CYS A 207 7.95 -7.93 9.27
CA CYS A 207 8.98 -7.15 8.55
C CYS A 207 10.33 -7.19 9.28
N GLN A 208 10.34 -7.20 10.62
CA GLN A 208 11.57 -7.30 11.42
C GLN A 208 12.29 -8.65 11.32
N GLU A 209 11.64 -9.69 10.79
CA GLU A 209 12.26 -11.00 10.55
C GLU A 209 13.17 -10.99 9.30
N TYR A 210 13.14 -9.93 8.49
CA TYR A 210 13.82 -9.86 7.21
C TYR A 210 14.64 -8.59 7.04
N ASP A 211 15.88 -8.73 6.55
CA ASP A 211 16.66 -7.58 6.08
C ASP A 211 16.00 -6.92 4.86
N LYS A 212 16.11 -5.61 4.73
CA LYS A 212 15.59 -4.85 3.57
C LYS A 212 14.08 -5.02 3.35
N VAL A 213 13.32 -5.23 4.43
CA VAL A 213 11.86 -5.21 4.43
C VAL A 213 11.38 -4.17 5.43
N LEU A 214 10.59 -3.21 4.97
CA LEU A 214 10.17 -2.07 5.80
C LEU A 214 8.64 -2.02 5.91
N ALA A 215 8.14 -1.96 7.14
CA ALA A 215 6.78 -1.53 7.41
C ALA A 215 6.75 -0.01 7.59
N LEU A 216 5.86 0.66 6.86
CA LEU A 216 5.72 2.12 6.88
C LEU A 216 4.43 2.46 7.64
N PRO A 217 4.49 3.02 8.86
CA PRO A 217 3.30 3.32 9.64
C PRO A 217 2.34 4.25 8.89
N MET A 218 1.05 3.91 8.82
CA MET A 218 0.03 4.80 8.29
C MET A 218 -0.62 5.53 9.46
N GLN A 219 -0.15 6.75 9.71
CA GLN A 219 -0.72 7.64 10.72
C GLN A 219 -1.29 8.86 10.02
N PHE A 220 -2.57 9.13 10.25
CA PHE A 220 -3.22 10.37 9.83
C PHE A 220 -3.17 11.44 10.92
N GLU A 221 -2.78 11.05 12.13
CA GLU A 221 -2.48 11.98 13.22
C GLU A 221 -1.31 12.87 12.78
N ASN A 222 -1.49 14.19 12.83
CA ASN A 222 -0.53 15.24 12.42
C ASN A 222 -0.55 15.65 10.94
N THR A 223 -1.51 15.21 10.12
CA THR A 223 -1.70 15.78 8.76
C THR A 223 -2.33 17.17 8.79
N GLY A 224 -3.01 17.53 9.89
CA GLY A 224 -3.86 18.72 9.97
C GLY A 224 -5.17 18.59 9.17
N LEU A 225 -5.39 17.44 8.52
CA LEU A 225 -6.57 17.16 7.69
C LEU A 225 -7.61 16.38 8.49
N THR A 226 -8.86 16.71 8.26
CA THR A 226 -10.02 16.00 8.79
C THR A 226 -10.25 14.68 8.06
N ALA A 227 -11.07 13.79 8.62
CA ALA A 227 -11.46 12.56 7.94
C ALA A 227 -12.15 12.85 6.60
N ASP A 228 -13.02 13.86 6.54
CA ASP A 228 -13.74 14.24 5.32
C ASP A 228 -12.80 14.73 4.21
N GLU A 229 -11.60 15.20 4.56
CA GLU A 229 -10.56 15.62 3.62
C GLU A 229 -9.65 14.47 3.17
N LEU A 230 -9.79 13.27 3.75
CA LEU A 230 -8.93 12.11 3.46
C LEU A 230 -9.67 10.95 2.79
N PHE A 231 -11.00 10.89 2.90
CA PHE A 231 -11.82 9.82 2.32
C PHE A 231 -12.56 10.27 1.06
N SER A 232 -12.83 9.30 0.18
CA SER A 232 -13.70 9.47 -0.98
C SER A 232 -15.18 9.49 -0.55
N ILE A 233 -16.09 9.64 -1.51
CA ILE A 233 -17.54 9.77 -1.28
C ILE A 233 -18.17 8.56 -0.58
N ASP A 234 -17.49 7.42 -0.57
CA ASP A 234 -17.93 6.22 0.14
C ASP A 234 -17.59 6.23 1.63
N GLY A 235 -16.79 7.19 2.10
CA GLY A 235 -16.33 7.31 3.49
C GLY A 235 -15.39 6.17 3.93
N PHE A 236 -14.83 5.41 2.99
CA PHE A 236 -14.01 4.23 3.27
C PHE A 236 -12.66 4.27 2.54
N HIS A 237 -12.67 4.54 1.24
CA HIS A 237 -11.44 4.56 0.44
C HIS A 237 -10.75 5.93 0.47
N PRO A 238 -9.42 5.98 0.30
CA PRO A 238 -8.70 7.25 0.23
C PRO A 238 -9.18 8.10 -0.95
N ASN A 239 -9.17 9.42 -0.77
CA ASN A 239 -9.25 10.36 -1.90
C ASN A 239 -7.84 10.70 -2.43
N SER A 240 -7.79 11.56 -3.46
CA SER A 240 -6.52 11.99 -4.08
C SER A 240 -5.54 12.62 -3.08
N THR A 241 -6.03 13.42 -2.12
CA THR A 241 -5.19 14.04 -1.08
C THR A 241 -4.52 12.99 -0.19
N ALA A 242 -5.28 12.00 0.28
CA ALA A 242 -4.75 10.90 1.07
C ALA A 242 -3.75 10.04 0.27
N TYR A 243 -4.03 9.78 -1.01
CA TYR A 243 -3.08 9.11 -1.90
C TYR A 243 -1.77 9.90 -2.06
N SER A 244 -1.86 11.22 -2.22
CA SER A 244 -0.66 12.07 -2.33
C SER A 244 0.19 12.06 -1.07
N PHE A 245 -0.44 12.08 0.11
CA PHE A 245 0.29 12.00 1.38
C PHE A 245 1.04 10.67 1.54
N LEU A 246 0.37 9.55 1.23
CA LEU A 246 1.01 8.24 1.28
C LEU A 246 2.13 8.10 0.24
N ALA A 247 1.89 8.59 -0.97
CA ALA A 247 2.88 8.64 -2.04
C ALA A 247 4.11 9.44 -1.64
N LEU A 248 3.95 10.60 -1.00
CA LEU A 248 5.08 11.41 -0.53
C LEU A 248 5.92 10.65 0.50
N LYS A 249 5.28 9.91 1.41
CA LYS A 249 5.99 9.07 2.38
C LYS A 249 6.81 7.99 1.68
N LEU A 250 6.21 7.29 0.71
CA LEU A 250 6.91 6.29 -0.11
C LEU A 250 8.07 6.91 -0.89
N ALA A 251 7.85 8.05 -1.55
CA ALA A 251 8.87 8.74 -2.34
C ALA A 251 10.07 9.15 -1.47
N LYS A 252 9.82 9.69 -0.27
CA LYS A 252 10.89 10.02 0.70
C LYS A 252 11.64 8.79 1.18
N THR A 253 10.95 7.67 1.43
CA THR A 253 11.62 6.40 1.78
C THR A 253 12.51 5.93 0.64
N LEU A 254 12.04 5.97 -0.60
CA LEU A 254 12.84 5.59 -1.78
C LEU A 254 14.06 6.50 -1.93
N ALA A 255 13.89 7.81 -1.82
CA ALA A 255 14.98 8.78 -1.88
C ALA A 255 16.04 8.52 -0.80
N GLN A 256 15.63 8.22 0.44
CA GLN A 256 16.56 7.87 1.51
C GLN A 256 17.36 6.60 1.19
N LEU A 257 16.71 5.56 0.67
CA LEU A 257 17.40 4.33 0.29
C LEU A 257 18.42 4.56 -0.85
N VAL A 258 18.16 5.50 -1.75
CA VAL A 258 19.13 5.89 -2.78
C VAL A 258 20.31 6.65 -2.15
N GLU A 259 20.02 7.59 -1.25
CA GLU A 259 21.03 8.36 -0.51
C GLU A 259 21.95 7.46 0.33
N ASP A 260 21.39 6.41 0.94
CA ASP A 260 22.13 5.42 1.73
C ASP A 260 22.94 4.44 0.85
N GLY A 261 22.84 4.54 -0.48
CA GLY A 261 23.51 3.64 -1.44
C GLY A 261 22.86 2.25 -1.53
N GLU A 262 21.67 2.07 -0.95
CA GLU A 262 20.96 0.79 -0.88
C GLU A 262 20.24 0.43 -2.18
N LEU A 263 19.94 1.44 -3.02
CA LEU A 263 19.33 1.30 -4.35
C LEU A 263 20.21 1.79 -5.52
N ALA A 264 21.38 2.36 -5.24
CA ALA A 264 22.38 2.72 -6.25
C ALA A 264 22.96 1.49 -6.98
#